data_AF-A0A1V4AR93-F1
#
_entry.id   AF-A0A1V4AR93-F1
#
_cell.length_a   1.000
_cell.length_b   1.000
_cell.length_c   1.000
_cell.angle_alpha   90.00
_cell.angle_beta   90.00
_cell.angle_gamma   90.00
#
_symmetry.space_group_name_H-M   'P 1'
#
loop_
_entity.id
_entity.type
_entity.pdbx_description
1 polymer ?
#
loop_
_entity_poly.entity_id
_entity_poly.type
_entity_poly.pdbx_seq_one_letter_code
_entity_poly.pdbx_strand_id
1 'polypeptide(L)'
;MDKKIIIGYIPLGKNEFIQIFPETKPLKTYEIKERLNLEEYLSSYGFGIQNKNSLEKVKANALTRRESSQWILDNYEQVKGVLGFLYKNLKDARDQKGYQLSAAFDRDPANIELEILEKHGFEIEDRLISRDMKKDEIVYLTGGWFEEYVFNEVYVLVQQGMLDDARIGVHIESHSRTSNDLDIAFMKDNSFYHIECKTLGNENEEEQFIIREEIYKKGAISTLLGKGEKRAMICTTQSQINESLTNRAQAYGIEILTLEQVRNLKSRLKKRFG
;
A
#
# COMPACT_ATOMS: atom_id res chain seq x y z
N MET A 1 33.86 11.25 -39.99
CA MET A 1 32.68 10.43 -39.61
C MET A 1 31.56 11.40 -39.28
N ASP A 2 30.55 11.49 -40.13
CA ASP A 2 29.38 12.32 -39.86
C ASP A 2 28.64 11.77 -38.65
N LYS A 3 28.47 12.60 -37.61
CA LYS A 3 27.66 12.22 -36.45
C LYS A 3 26.20 12.14 -36.89
N LYS A 4 25.64 10.94 -36.87
CA LYS A 4 24.22 10.72 -37.13
C LYS A 4 23.42 11.27 -35.94
N ILE A 5 22.73 12.39 -36.15
CA ILE A 5 21.86 13.00 -35.13
C ILE A 5 20.53 12.25 -35.11
N ILE A 6 20.08 11.88 -33.92
CA ILE A 6 18.77 11.28 -33.67
C ILE A 6 18.01 12.20 -32.72
N ILE A 7 16.78 12.56 -33.06
CA ILE A 7 15.87 13.32 -32.19
C ILE A 7 14.60 12.50 -32.04
N GLY A 8 14.06 12.43 -30.82
CA GLY A 8 12.79 11.77 -30.59
C GLY A 8 12.09 12.29 -29.35
N TYR A 9 10.96 11.66 -29.06
CA TYR A 9 10.05 12.00 -27.97
C TYR A 9 9.59 10.73 -27.27
N ILE A 10 9.42 10.80 -25.95
CA ILE A 10 8.85 9.71 -25.14
C ILE A 10 7.46 10.16 -24.71
N PRO A 11 6.38 9.61 -25.30
CA PRO A 11 5.04 9.91 -24.85
C PRO A 11 4.81 9.43 -23.42
N LEU A 12 4.15 10.26 -22.62
CA LEU A 12 3.83 9.93 -21.24
C LEU A 12 2.98 8.66 -21.17
N GLY A 13 3.42 7.68 -20.37
CA GLY A 13 2.70 6.43 -20.14
C GLY A 13 2.75 5.41 -21.28
N LYS A 14 3.51 5.66 -22.35
CA LYS A 14 3.65 4.70 -23.47
C LYS A 14 4.93 3.85 -23.40
N ASN A 15 5.91 4.30 -22.61
CA ASN A 15 7.20 3.62 -22.44
C ASN A 15 7.89 3.28 -23.79
N GLU A 16 7.76 4.18 -24.74
CA GLU A 16 8.29 4.06 -26.10
C GLU A 16 9.03 5.34 -26.50
N PHE A 17 10.11 5.18 -27.25
CA PHE A 17 10.82 6.29 -27.87
C PHE A 17 10.40 6.39 -29.33
N ILE A 18 9.75 7.50 -29.69
CA ILE A 18 9.37 7.82 -31.06
C ILE A 18 10.47 8.66 -31.69
N GLN A 19 11.15 8.13 -32.70
CA GLN A 19 12.16 8.87 -33.44
C GLN A 19 11.48 9.82 -34.43
N ILE A 20 11.69 11.12 -34.21
CA ILE A 20 11.16 12.21 -35.04
C ILE A 20 12.17 12.60 -36.13
N PHE A 21 13.48 12.54 -35.82
CA PHE A 21 14.55 12.85 -36.76
C PHE A 21 15.66 11.77 -36.75
N PRO A 22 16.22 11.40 -37.92
CA PRO A 22 15.74 11.75 -39.25
C PRO A 22 14.32 11.23 -39.51
N GLU A 23 13.53 11.99 -40.25
CA GLU A 23 12.12 11.68 -40.52
C GLU A 23 12.01 10.36 -41.29
N THR A 24 11.09 9.50 -40.84
CA THR A 24 10.74 8.24 -41.49
C THR A 24 9.22 8.15 -41.55
N LYS A 25 8.66 7.54 -42.60
CA LYS A 25 7.21 7.35 -42.74
C LYS A 25 6.89 5.85 -42.91
N PRO A 26 6.20 5.22 -41.95
CA PRO A 26 5.79 5.75 -40.64
C PRO A 26 6.99 6.05 -39.74
N LEU A 27 6.78 6.85 -38.67
CA LEU A 27 7.82 7.12 -37.68
C LEU A 27 8.27 5.80 -37.03
N LYS A 28 9.57 5.68 -36.78
CA LYS A 28 10.12 4.54 -36.04
C LYS A 28 9.86 4.70 -34.55
N THR A 29 9.24 3.67 -33.98
CA THR A 29 9.03 3.55 -32.54
C THR A 29 9.92 2.45 -32.00
N TYR A 30 10.56 2.72 -30.86
CA TYR A 30 11.41 1.76 -30.16
C TYR A 30 10.85 1.57 -28.76
N GLU A 31 10.64 0.32 -28.36
CA GLU A 31 10.32 -0.01 -26.97
C GLU A 31 11.52 0.36 -26.08
N ILE A 32 11.26 1.07 -24.98
CA ILE A 32 12.24 1.25 -23.92
C ILE A 32 12.23 -0.03 -23.11
N LYS A 33 13.36 -0.77 -23.06
CA LYS A 33 13.44 -2.07 -22.37
C LYS A 33 13.93 -1.96 -20.94
N GLU A 34 14.64 -0.89 -20.66
CA GLU A 34 15.12 -0.54 -19.33
C GLU A 34 13.92 -0.25 -18.42
N ARG A 35 13.99 -0.77 -17.20
CA ARG A 35 12.97 -0.59 -16.16
C ARG A 35 13.64 0.03 -14.94
N LEU A 36 13.17 1.22 -14.59
CA LEU A 36 13.55 1.91 -13.37
C LEU A 36 12.98 1.14 -12.18
N ASN A 37 13.83 0.87 -11.20
CA ASN A 37 13.35 0.48 -9.88
C ASN A 37 12.80 1.69 -9.11
N LEU A 38 12.15 1.43 -7.98
CA LEU A 38 11.51 2.48 -7.20
C LEU A 38 12.49 3.57 -6.72
N GLU A 39 13.69 3.17 -6.30
CA GLU A 39 14.70 4.09 -5.79
C GLU A 39 15.23 5.02 -6.89
N GLU A 40 15.50 4.47 -8.08
CA GLU A 40 15.94 5.25 -9.24
C GLU A 40 14.89 6.29 -9.65
N TYR A 41 13.62 5.88 -9.71
CA TYR A 41 12.52 6.79 -10.01
C TYR A 41 12.42 7.91 -8.97
N LEU A 42 12.35 7.56 -7.68
CA LEU A 42 12.24 8.56 -6.60
C LEU A 42 13.42 9.53 -6.60
N SER A 43 14.65 9.02 -6.81
CA SER A 43 15.85 9.83 -6.88
C SER A 43 15.81 10.83 -8.03
N SER A 44 15.26 10.44 -9.19
CA SER A 44 15.08 11.35 -10.33
C SER A 44 14.11 12.50 -10.05
N TYR A 45 13.18 12.32 -9.10
CA TYR A 45 12.24 13.34 -8.62
C TYR A 45 12.74 14.08 -7.38
N GLY A 46 13.99 13.85 -6.95
CA GLY A 46 14.57 14.52 -5.80
C GLY A 46 14.11 13.99 -4.43
N PHE A 47 13.73 12.71 -4.37
CA PHE A 47 13.38 12.02 -3.13
C PHE A 47 14.39 10.91 -2.81
N GLY A 48 14.80 10.83 -1.55
CA GLY A 48 15.60 9.73 -1.02
C GLY A 48 14.75 8.80 -0.14
N ILE A 49 14.98 7.49 -0.24
CA ILE A 49 14.44 6.51 0.70
C ILE A 49 15.33 6.51 1.95
N GLN A 50 14.75 6.79 3.11
CA GLN A 50 15.49 6.91 4.37
C GLN A 50 15.65 5.59 5.12
N ASN A 51 14.69 4.68 4.96
CA ASN A 51 14.63 3.42 5.70
C ASN A 51 15.09 2.20 4.87
N LYS A 52 16.03 2.39 3.93
CA LYS A 52 16.53 1.33 3.02
C LYS A 52 16.95 0.06 3.75
N ASN A 53 17.67 0.19 4.86
CA ASN A 53 18.19 -0.93 5.63
C ASN A 53 17.11 -1.80 6.28
N SER A 54 15.88 -1.28 6.44
CA SER A 54 14.77 -2.06 7.00
C SER A 54 13.83 -2.65 5.95
N LEU A 55 13.84 -2.16 4.71
CA LEU A 55 12.84 -2.55 3.70
C LEU A 55 12.82 -4.05 3.43
N GLU A 56 13.99 -4.69 3.36
CA GLU A 56 14.07 -6.15 3.13
C GLU A 56 13.48 -6.94 4.30
N LYS A 57 13.68 -6.48 5.54
CA LYS A 57 13.06 -7.08 6.72
C LYS A 57 11.54 -6.90 6.71
N VAL A 58 11.05 -5.69 6.38
CA VAL A 58 9.60 -5.41 6.30
C VAL A 58 8.95 -6.30 5.22
N LYS A 59 9.58 -6.41 4.05
CA LYS A 59 9.15 -7.32 2.98
C LYS A 59 9.11 -8.78 3.44
N ALA A 60 10.19 -9.26 4.07
CA ALA A 60 10.27 -10.65 4.54
C ALA A 60 9.18 -10.97 5.58
N ASN A 61 8.91 -10.04 6.49
CA ASN A 61 7.83 -10.15 7.45
C ASN A 61 6.46 -10.25 6.76
N ALA A 62 6.17 -9.36 5.80
CA ALA A 62 4.93 -9.36 5.03
C ALA A 62 4.71 -10.69 4.29
N LEU A 63 5.77 -11.26 3.70
CA LEU A 63 5.72 -12.55 3.02
C LEU A 63 5.48 -13.70 4.01
N THR A 64 6.13 -13.67 5.17
CA THR A 64 5.98 -14.70 6.21
C THR A 64 4.57 -14.71 6.79
N ARG A 65 3.93 -13.54 6.93
CA ARG A 65 2.58 -13.39 7.46
C ARG A 65 1.48 -13.44 6.41
N ARG A 66 1.80 -13.78 5.15
CA ARG A 66 0.85 -13.78 4.03
C ARG A 66 -0.44 -14.55 4.34
N GLU A 67 -0.34 -15.78 4.85
CA GLU A 67 -1.51 -16.61 5.16
C GLU A 67 -2.33 -16.04 6.31
N SER A 68 -1.67 -15.48 7.32
CA SER A 68 -2.33 -14.82 8.46
C SER A 68 -3.10 -13.58 8.01
N SER A 69 -2.48 -12.71 7.19
CA SER A 69 -3.13 -11.52 6.65
C SER A 69 -4.30 -11.86 5.72
N GLN A 70 -4.16 -12.92 4.90
CA GLN A 70 -5.25 -13.43 4.07
C GLN A 70 -6.41 -13.92 4.94
N TRP A 71 -6.11 -14.72 5.98
CA TRP A 71 -7.14 -15.25 6.88
C TRP A 71 -7.87 -14.13 7.61
N ILE A 72 -7.17 -13.07 8.06
CA ILE A 72 -7.80 -11.91 8.68
C ILE A 72 -8.76 -11.22 7.69
N LEU A 73 -8.34 -11.03 6.44
CA LEU A 73 -9.22 -10.44 5.42
C LEU A 73 -10.46 -11.33 5.20
N ASP A 74 -10.28 -12.63 4.99
CA ASP A 74 -11.35 -13.59 4.73
C ASP A 74 -12.40 -13.62 5.83
N ASN A 75 -11.99 -13.42 7.08
CA ASN A 75 -12.86 -13.44 8.26
C ASN A 75 -13.11 -12.04 8.85
N TYR A 76 -12.78 -10.96 8.12
CA TYR A 76 -12.73 -9.59 8.67
C TYR A 76 -14.02 -9.18 9.40
N GLU A 77 -15.19 -9.48 8.84
CA GLU A 77 -16.47 -9.12 9.47
C GLU A 77 -16.66 -9.74 10.85
N GLN A 78 -16.12 -10.93 11.07
CA GLN A 78 -16.23 -11.67 12.33
C GLN A 78 -15.14 -11.29 13.32
N VAL A 79 -13.97 -10.85 12.84
CA VAL A 79 -12.81 -10.52 13.69
C VAL A 79 -12.58 -9.01 13.87
N LYS A 80 -13.29 -8.14 13.15
CA LYS A 80 -13.13 -6.67 13.29
C LYS A 80 -13.38 -6.17 14.72
N GLY A 81 -14.22 -6.87 15.48
CA GLY A 81 -14.46 -6.59 16.91
C GLY A 81 -13.19 -6.75 17.74
N VAL A 82 -12.57 -7.94 17.71
CA VAL A 82 -11.29 -8.19 18.40
C VAL A 82 -10.15 -7.33 17.86
N LEU A 83 -10.08 -7.06 16.54
CA LEU A 83 -9.07 -6.14 15.99
C LEU A 83 -9.24 -4.70 16.51
N GLY A 84 -10.48 -4.22 16.60
CA GLY A 84 -10.80 -2.92 17.19
C GLY A 84 -10.45 -2.86 18.69
N PHE A 85 -10.70 -3.95 19.42
CA PHE A 85 -10.28 -4.10 20.81
C PHE A 85 -8.76 -4.04 20.95
N LEU A 86 -8.01 -4.78 20.13
CA LEU A 86 -6.54 -4.76 20.13
C LEU A 86 -6.03 -3.37 19.78
N TYR A 87 -6.58 -2.72 18.73
CA TYR A 87 -6.23 -1.34 18.37
C TYR A 87 -6.39 -0.39 19.55
N LYS A 88 -7.54 -0.40 20.23
CA LYS A 88 -7.83 0.47 21.38
C LYS A 88 -6.80 0.29 22.50
N ASN A 89 -6.37 -0.94 22.79
CA ASN A 89 -5.46 -1.24 23.89
C ASN A 89 -3.97 -1.12 23.52
N LEU A 90 -3.64 -1.06 22.22
CA LEU A 90 -2.25 -1.11 21.75
C LEU A 90 -1.81 0.15 20.97
N LYS A 91 -2.72 1.04 20.57
CA LYS A 91 -2.39 2.22 19.74
C LYS A 91 -1.28 3.09 20.34
N ASP A 92 -1.28 3.28 21.66
CA ASP A 92 -0.30 4.12 22.37
C ASP A 92 1.05 3.40 22.59
N ALA A 93 1.08 2.08 22.31
CA ALA A 93 2.27 1.25 22.37
C ALA A 93 2.94 1.03 21.00
N ARG A 94 2.39 1.57 19.91
CA ARG A 94 2.91 1.37 18.54
C ARG A 94 4.36 1.82 18.35
N ASP A 95 4.83 2.78 19.13
CA ASP A 95 6.23 3.25 19.08
C ASP A 95 7.16 2.60 20.09
N GLN A 96 6.63 1.80 21.00
CA GLN A 96 7.39 1.12 22.04
C GLN A 96 8.09 -0.10 21.47
N LYS A 97 9.31 -0.41 21.97
CA LYS A 97 10.08 -1.58 21.52
C LYS A 97 9.42 -2.91 21.91
N GLY A 98 8.75 -2.91 23.06
CA GLY A 98 7.91 -4.00 23.51
C GLY A 98 6.86 -3.50 24.49
N TYR A 99 5.79 -4.26 24.64
CA TYR A 99 4.64 -3.94 25.49
C TYR A 99 4.02 -5.22 26.03
N GLN A 100 3.74 -5.24 27.33
CA GLN A 100 2.99 -6.32 27.96
C GLN A 100 1.51 -5.96 27.94
N LEU A 101 0.74 -6.61 27.05
CA LEU A 101 -0.71 -6.47 27.03
C LEU A 101 -1.31 -7.35 28.13
N SER A 102 -2.24 -6.78 28.89
CA SER A 102 -3.18 -7.50 29.74
C SER A 102 -4.51 -6.75 29.69
N ALA A 103 -5.51 -7.33 29.04
CA ALA A 103 -6.79 -6.66 28.83
C ALA A 103 -7.94 -7.66 28.83
N ALA A 104 -9.08 -7.27 29.39
CA ALA A 104 -10.28 -8.11 29.47
C ALA A 104 -11.34 -7.65 28.47
N PHE A 105 -11.99 -8.60 27.81
CA PHE A 105 -13.19 -8.33 27.02
C PHE A 105 -14.37 -7.96 27.92
N ASP A 106 -15.23 -7.07 27.43
CA ASP A 106 -16.51 -6.71 28.05
C ASP A 106 -17.63 -7.75 27.80
N ARG A 107 -17.35 -8.72 26.92
CA ARG A 107 -18.20 -9.84 26.53
C ARG A 107 -17.39 -11.12 26.39
N ASP A 108 -18.09 -12.24 26.19
CA ASP A 108 -17.41 -13.48 25.78
C ASP A 108 -16.91 -13.34 24.33
N PRO A 109 -15.63 -13.68 24.06
CA PRO A 109 -15.10 -13.71 22.69
C PRO A 109 -15.74 -14.85 21.89
N ALA A 110 -16.00 -14.62 20.62
CA ALA A 110 -16.46 -15.69 19.73
C ALA A 110 -15.32 -16.67 19.42
N ASN A 111 -15.64 -17.92 19.06
CA ASN A 111 -14.63 -18.94 18.74
C ASN A 111 -13.61 -18.49 17.68
N ILE A 112 -14.06 -17.73 16.68
CA ILE A 112 -13.16 -17.21 15.65
C ILE A 112 -12.27 -16.06 16.12
N GLU A 113 -12.70 -15.33 17.16
CA GLU A 113 -11.85 -14.34 17.84
C GLU A 113 -10.82 -15.03 18.72
N LEU A 114 -11.17 -16.16 19.36
CA LEU A 114 -10.21 -17.01 20.05
C LEU A 114 -9.17 -17.58 19.08
N GLU A 115 -9.59 -18.05 17.90
CA GLU A 115 -8.68 -18.60 16.89
C GLU A 115 -7.60 -17.59 16.44
N ILE A 116 -7.97 -16.31 16.22
CA ILE A 116 -6.97 -15.28 15.86
C ILE A 116 -6.04 -14.96 17.04
N LEU A 117 -6.56 -14.92 18.27
CA LEU A 117 -5.75 -14.69 19.46
C LEU A 117 -4.74 -15.83 19.67
N GLU A 118 -5.18 -17.08 19.55
CA GLU A 118 -4.32 -18.27 19.65
C GLU A 118 -3.26 -18.30 18.53
N LYS A 119 -3.65 -18.02 17.27
CA LYS A 119 -2.71 -17.91 16.14
C LYS A 119 -1.63 -16.87 16.34
N HIS A 120 -1.96 -15.80 17.07
CA HIS A 120 -1.02 -14.76 17.46
C HIS A 120 -0.50 -14.94 18.88
N GLY A 121 -0.56 -16.13 19.47
CA GLY A 121 0.14 -16.47 20.70
C GLY A 121 -0.27 -15.64 21.92
N PHE A 122 -1.54 -15.24 22.01
CA PHE A 122 -2.10 -14.68 23.23
C PHE A 122 -2.40 -15.80 24.23
N GLU A 123 -2.12 -15.55 25.50
CA GLU A 123 -2.64 -16.36 26.60
C GLU A 123 -4.06 -15.90 26.90
N ILE A 124 -4.97 -16.85 27.12
CA ILE A 124 -6.39 -16.58 27.30
C ILE A 124 -6.87 -17.29 28.57
N GLU A 125 -7.38 -16.52 29.53
CA GLU A 125 -8.00 -17.01 30.75
C GLU A 125 -9.39 -16.36 30.88
N ASP A 126 -10.45 -17.13 30.62
CA ASP A 126 -11.81 -16.65 30.47
C ASP A 126 -11.93 -15.48 29.48
N ARG A 127 -12.06 -14.26 29.98
CA ARG A 127 -12.16 -13.01 29.18
C ARG A 127 -10.87 -12.20 29.16
N LEU A 128 -9.88 -12.60 29.94
CA LEU A 128 -8.59 -11.93 30.01
C LEU A 128 -7.68 -12.46 28.93
N ILE A 129 -7.12 -11.56 28.12
CA ILE A 129 -6.01 -11.87 27.23
C ILE A 129 -4.73 -11.21 27.73
N SER A 130 -3.61 -11.92 27.59
CA SER A 130 -2.31 -11.36 27.89
C SER A 130 -1.24 -11.82 26.91
N ARG A 131 -0.24 -10.95 26.67
CA ARG A 131 0.91 -11.25 25.81
C ARG A 131 2.01 -10.22 25.96
N ASP A 132 3.27 -10.67 25.97
CA ASP A 132 4.42 -9.82 25.71
C ASP A 132 4.63 -9.65 24.20
N MET A 133 4.54 -8.42 23.72
CA MET A 133 4.52 -8.11 22.29
C MET A 133 5.69 -7.23 21.88
N LYS A 134 6.27 -7.47 20.71
CA LYS A 134 7.27 -6.61 20.07
C LYS A 134 6.60 -5.54 19.22
N LYS A 135 7.36 -4.46 18.92
CA LYS A 135 6.89 -3.34 18.06
C LYS A 135 6.21 -3.82 16.77
N ASP A 136 6.81 -4.75 16.05
CA ASP A 136 6.29 -5.19 14.75
C ASP A 136 5.00 -6.00 14.85
N GLU A 137 4.80 -6.72 15.95
CA GLU A 137 3.57 -7.47 16.24
C GLU A 137 2.42 -6.52 16.62
N ILE A 138 2.74 -5.48 17.39
CA ILE A 138 1.80 -4.41 17.73
C ILE A 138 1.36 -3.68 16.46
N VAL A 139 2.30 -3.24 15.62
CA VAL A 139 1.98 -2.54 14.36
C VAL A 139 1.14 -3.43 13.44
N TYR A 140 1.47 -4.72 13.33
CA TYR A 140 0.72 -5.68 12.53
C TYR A 140 -0.75 -5.79 12.98
N LEU A 141 -1.00 -6.08 14.27
CA LEU A 141 -2.35 -6.29 14.79
C LEU A 141 -3.18 -5.01 14.91
N THR A 142 -2.53 -3.84 14.87
CA THR A 142 -3.21 -2.54 14.90
C THR A 142 -3.39 -1.90 13.51
N GLY A 143 -3.25 -2.68 12.44
CA GLY A 143 -3.61 -2.27 11.08
C GLY A 143 -2.63 -2.72 10.00
N GLY A 144 -1.37 -2.98 10.37
CA GLY A 144 -0.32 -3.39 9.42
C GLY A 144 -0.61 -4.71 8.71
N TRP A 145 -1.46 -5.58 9.26
CA TRP A 145 -1.92 -6.80 8.59
C TRP A 145 -2.54 -6.50 7.22
N PHE A 146 -3.24 -5.38 7.07
CA PHE A 146 -3.92 -5.00 5.84
C PHE A 146 -2.94 -4.47 4.79
N GLU A 147 -1.97 -3.65 5.22
CA GLU A 147 -0.84 -3.25 4.37
C GLU A 147 -0.08 -4.47 3.84
N GLU A 148 0.21 -5.44 4.70
CA GLU A 148 0.89 -6.68 4.32
C GLU A 148 0.05 -7.53 3.36
N TYR A 149 -1.26 -7.62 3.57
CA TYR A 149 -2.17 -8.29 2.62
C TYR A 149 -2.09 -7.61 1.23
N VAL A 150 -2.29 -6.30 1.17
CA VAL A 150 -2.28 -5.53 -0.07
C VAL A 150 -0.92 -5.65 -0.77
N PHE A 151 0.17 -5.54 -0.02
CA PHE A 151 1.51 -5.74 -0.55
C PHE A 151 1.71 -7.13 -1.16
N ASN A 152 1.24 -8.19 -0.50
CA ASN A 152 1.37 -9.55 -1.03
C ASN A 152 0.64 -9.74 -2.37
N GLU A 153 -0.53 -9.10 -2.53
CA GLU A 153 -1.31 -9.12 -3.78
C GLU A 153 -0.67 -8.29 -4.90
N VAL A 154 0.09 -7.24 -4.56
CA VAL A 154 0.93 -6.49 -5.52
C VAL A 154 2.19 -7.29 -5.86
N TYR A 155 2.89 -7.83 -4.86
CA TYR A 155 4.19 -8.45 -5.00
C TYR A 155 4.14 -9.74 -5.82
N VAL A 156 3.05 -10.50 -5.75
CA VAL A 156 2.85 -11.66 -6.63
C VAL A 156 2.84 -11.28 -8.11
N LEU A 157 2.47 -10.03 -8.46
CA LEU A 157 2.52 -9.54 -9.83
C LEU A 157 3.94 -9.14 -10.26
N VAL A 158 4.78 -8.68 -9.32
CA VAL A 158 6.22 -8.51 -9.55
C VAL A 158 6.86 -9.87 -9.82
N GLN A 159 6.54 -10.88 -9.01
CA GLN A 159 7.04 -12.25 -9.21
C GLN A 159 6.59 -12.86 -10.55
N GLN A 160 5.46 -12.40 -11.11
CA GLN A 160 4.95 -12.82 -12.41
C GLN A 160 5.53 -11.99 -13.58
N GLY A 161 6.44 -11.05 -13.32
CA GLY A 161 7.01 -10.16 -14.33
C GLY A 161 6.02 -9.14 -14.90
N MET A 162 4.86 -8.97 -14.26
CA MET A 162 3.84 -8.03 -14.68
C MET A 162 4.06 -6.63 -14.10
N LEU A 163 4.69 -6.53 -12.92
CA LEU A 163 5.15 -5.27 -12.34
C LEU A 163 6.68 -5.32 -12.23
N ASP A 164 7.33 -4.16 -12.29
CA ASP A 164 8.79 -4.09 -12.36
C ASP A 164 9.44 -4.15 -10.97
N ASP A 165 8.84 -3.45 -10.00
CA ASP A 165 9.34 -3.36 -8.63
C ASP A 165 8.19 -3.06 -7.66
N ALA A 166 8.31 -3.50 -6.40
CA ALA A 166 7.38 -3.13 -5.32
C ALA A 166 8.06 -3.12 -3.95
N ARG A 167 7.67 -2.18 -3.10
CA ARG A 167 8.13 -2.03 -1.71
C ARG A 167 6.94 -1.72 -0.80
N ILE A 168 7.08 -2.11 0.47
CA ILE A 168 6.13 -1.86 1.56
C ILE A 168 6.80 -0.99 2.63
N GLY A 169 6.04 -0.06 3.23
CA GLY A 169 6.46 0.79 4.33
C GLY A 169 7.64 1.69 3.97
N VAL A 170 7.56 2.40 2.85
CA VAL A 170 8.67 3.24 2.35
C VAL A 170 8.61 4.63 2.98
N HIS A 171 9.68 5.03 3.67
CA HIS A 171 9.86 6.40 4.16
C HIS A 171 10.66 7.20 3.14
N ILE A 172 10.03 8.18 2.49
CA ILE A 172 10.68 9.08 1.53
C ILE A 172 10.88 10.46 2.14
N GLU A 173 11.98 11.10 1.78
CA GLU A 173 12.25 12.49 2.14
C GLU A 173 12.74 13.27 0.93
N SER A 174 12.18 14.45 0.71
CA SER A 174 12.66 15.38 -0.33
C SER A 174 13.92 16.12 0.11
N HIS A 175 14.63 16.71 -0.85
CA HIS A 175 15.73 17.64 -0.55
C HIS A 175 15.30 18.85 0.32
N SER A 176 14.01 19.21 0.30
CA SER A 176 13.43 20.26 1.14
C SER A 176 13.01 19.76 2.54
N ARG A 177 13.42 18.54 2.93
CA ARG A 177 13.10 17.89 4.22
C ARG A 177 11.61 17.67 4.45
N THR A 178 10.85 17.49 3.37
CA THR A 178 9.46 17.05 3.45
C THR A 178 9.44 15.53 3.41
N SER A 179 9.02 14.90 4.50
CA SER A 179 8.93 13.45 4.59
C SER A 179 7.51 12.94 4.35
N ASN A 180 7.41 11.75 3.75
CA ASN A 180 6.15 11.04 3.59
C ASN A 180 6.38 9.53 3.77
N ASP A 181 5.39 8.87 4.35
CA ASP A 181 5.28 7.41 4.35
C ASP A 181 4.38 6.95 3.19
N LEU A 182 4.83 5.91 2.52
CA LEU A 182 4.09 5.20 1.49
C LEU A 182 3.90 3.75 1.94
N ASP A 183 2.65 3.35 2.17
CA ASP A 183 2.34 1.99 2.65
C ASP A 183 2.79 0.95 1.63
N ILE A 184 2.39 1.10 0.36
CA ILE A 184 2.92 0.31 -0.76
C ILE A 184 3.28 1.25 -1.91
N ALA A 185 4.44 1.04 -2.50
CA ALA A 185 4.89 1.73 -3.71
C ALA A 185 5.39 0.71 -4.73
N PHE A 186 5.04 0.88 -6.00
CA PHE A 186 5.44 -0.04 -7.06
C PHE A 186 5.67 0.65 -8.40
N MET A 187 6.38 -0.03 -9.29
CA MET A 187 6.75 0.44 -10.62
C MET A 187 6.10 -0.42 -11.70
N LYS A 188 5.60 0.23 -12.76
CA LYS A 188 5.21 -0.41 -14.02
C LYS A 188 5.56 0.49 -15.19
N ASP A 189 6.31 -0.02 -16.16
CA ASP A 189 6.70 0.66 -17.40
C ASP A 189 7.26 2.06 -17.13
N ASN A 190 8.22 2.16 -16.21
CA ASN A 190 8.86 3.41 -15.79
C ASN A 190 7.88 4.44 -15.19
N SER A 191 6.71 4.00 -14.74
CA SER A 191 5.72 4.81 -14.03
C SER A 191 5.59 4.35 -12.59
N PHE A 192 5.58 5.34 -11.69
CA PHE A 192 5.39 5.14 -10.26
C PHE A 192 3.92 5.07 -9.89
N TYR A 193 3.61 4.15 -8.98
CA TYR A 193 2.30 3.98 -8.37
C TYR A 193 2.45 3.81 -6.86
N HIS A 194 1.43 4.22 -6.10
CA HIS A 194 1.36 3.97 -4.66
C HIS A 194 -0.04 3.63 -4.21
N ILE A 195 -0.11 2.89 -3.10
CA ILE A 195 -1.33 2.49 -2.43
C ILE A 195 -1.23 2.91 -0.97
N GLU A 196 -2.24 3.63 -0.49
CA GLU A 196 -2.48 3.88 0.94
C GLU A 196 -3.51 2.86 1.45
N CYS A 197 -3.30 2.33 2.65
CA CYS A 197 -4.18 1.36 3.29
C CYS A 197 -4.81 1.94 4.55
N LYS A 198 -6.13 1.78 4.71
CA LYS A 198 -6.83 2.18 5.93
C LYS A 198 -7.68 1.04 6.48
N THR A 199 -7.39 0.66 7.72
CA THR A 199 -8.23 -0.25 8.51
C THR A 199 -9.17 0.58 9.37
N LEU A 200 -10.43 0.63 8.96
CA LEU A 200 -11.51 1.45 9.51
C LEU A 200 -12.67 0.52 9.87
N GLY A 201 -13.24 0.71 11.07
CA GLY A 201 -14.15 -0.25 11.69
C GLY A 201 -15.62 0.06 11.45
N ASN A 202 -15.97 1.35 11.45
CA ASN A 202 -17.33 1.85 11.27
C ASN A 202 -17.50 2.49 9.88
N GLU A 203 -18.66 3.04 9.59
CA GLU A 203 -18.89 3.83 8.37
C GLU A 203 -19.46 5.20 8.73
N ASN A 204 -19.01 5.74 9.86
CA ASN A 204 -19.45 7.01 10.40
C ASN A 204 -18.72 8.19 9.73
N GLU A 205 -19.18 9.41 10.02
CA GLU A 205 -18.60 10.64 9.44
C GLU A 205 -17.12 10.83 9.80
N GLU A 206 -16.70 10.38 10.99
CA GLU A 206 -15.31 10.46 11.44
C GLU A 206 -14.37 9.63 10.56
N GLU A 207 -14.75 8.40 10.24
CA GLU A 207 -13.93 7.53 9.40
C GLU A 207 -13.96 7.95 7.92
N GLN A 208 -15.10 8.48 7.45
CA GLN A 208 -15.16 9.09 6.11
C GLN A 208 -14.28 10.35 6.02
N PHE A 209 -14.15 11.11 7.11
CA PHE A 209 -13.21 12.23 7.20
C PHE A 209 -11.75 11.75 7.06
N ILE A 210 -11.37 10.61 7.67
CA ILE A 210 -10.03 10.04 7.51
C ILE A 210 -9.72 9.74 6.04
N ILE A 211 -10.65 9.11 5.32
CA ILE A 211 -10.50 8.86 3.88
C ILE A 211 -10.33 10.16 3.10
N ARG A 212 -11.09 11.21 3.46
CA ARG A 212 -10.98 12.53 2.83
C ARG A 212 -9.59 13.15 3.00
N GLU A 213 -9.02 13.09 4.19
CA GLU A 213 -7.68 13.62 4.45
C GLU A 213 -6.61 12.88 3.63
N GLU A 214 -6.76 11.56 3.46
CA GLU A 214 -5.87 10.79 2.58
C GLU A 214 -6.00 11.17 1.12
N ILE A 215 -7.21 11.43 0.63
CA ILE A 215 -7.41 11.92 -0.74
C ILE A 215 -6.59 13.19 -0.99
N TYR A 216 -6.63 14.16 -0.06
CA TYR A 216 -5.85 15.39 -0.20
C TYR A 216 -4.34 15.15 -0.11
N LYS A 217 -3.90 14.35 0.86
CA LYS A 217 -2.49 14.02 1.06
C LYS A 217 -1.89 13.30 -0.16
N LYS A 218 -2.55 12.24 -0.64
CA LYS A 218 -2.09 11.46 -1.80
C LYS A 218 -2.23 12.23 -3.11
N GLY A 219 -3.22 13.12 -3.20
CA GLY A 219 -3.33 14.10 -4.27
C GLY A 219 -2.09 14.98 -4.37
N ALA A 220 -1.63 15.53 -3.24
CA ALA A 220 -0.41 16.34 -3.20
C ALA A 220 0.84 15.52 -3.59
N ILE A 221 1.02 14.33 -3.01
CA ILE A 221 2.15 13.43 -3.34
C ILE A 221 2.19 13.10 -4.85
N SER A 222 1.03 12.82 -5.44
CA SER A 222 0.93 12.50 -6.87
C SER A 222 1.43 13.64 -7.76
N THR A 223 1.23 14.91 -7.36
CA THR A 223 1.76 16.04 -8.13
C THR A 223 3.28 16.17 -8.07
N LEU A 224 3.90 15.69 -6.99
CA LEU A 224 5.35 15.72 -6.79
C LEU A 224 6.07 14.57 -7.50
N LEU A 225 5.44 13.40 -7.63
CA LEU A 225 6.04 12.17 -8.15
C LEU A 225 5.61 11.85 -9.60
N GLY A 226 5.24 12.88 -10.35
CA GLY A 226 5.02 12.84 -11.80
C GLY A 226 3.55 12.95 -12.22
N LYS A 227 3.34 13.45 -13.43
CA LYS A 227 2.01 13.68 -14.02
C LYS A 227 1.55 12.47 -14.80
N GLY A 228 0.24 12.24 -14.94
CA GLY A 228 -0.31 11.17 -15.78
C GLY A 228 -1.56 10.52 -15.18
N GLU A 229 -1.88 9.32 -15.63
CA GLU A 229 -3.07 8.54 -15.22
C GLU A 229 -3.14 8.24 -13.70
N LYS A 230 -4.18 7.53 -13.25
CA LYS A 230 -4.52 7.29 -11.83
C LYS A 230 -3.42 6.59 -11.00
N ARG A 231 -2.37 7.29 -10.59
CA ARG A 231 -1.16 6.71 -9.97
C ARG A 231 -1.30 6.35 -8.49
N ALA A 232 -2.41 6.75 -7.87
CA ALA A 232 -2.68 6.53 -6.46
C ALA A 232 -3.91 5.64 -6.27
N MET A 233 -3.84 4.75 -5.28
CA MET A 233 -4.98 3.98 -4.81
C MET A 233 -5.13 4.15 -3.30
N ILE A 234 -6.35 4.13 -2.80
CA ILE A 234 -6.66 4.02 -1.37
C ILE A 234 -7.43 2.71 -1.18
N CYS A 235 -6.81 1.74 -0.52
CA CYS A 235 -7.48 0.52 -0.09
C CYS A 235 -8.06 0.73 1.31
N THR A 236 -9.32 0.36 1.53
CA THR A 236 -9.97 0.48 2.83
C THR A 236 -10.74 -0.77 3.18
N THR A 237 -10.85 -1.06 4.48
CA THR A 237 -11.72 -2.11 5.01
C THR A 237 -13.19 -1.70 5.11
N GLN A 238 -13.53 -0.44 4.78
CA GLN A 238 -14.93 -0.01 4.67
C GLN A 238 -15.60 -0.70 3.48
N SER A 239 -16.89 -1.00 3.64
CA SER A 239 -17.70 -1.58 2.58
C SER A 239 -18.26 -0.50 1.66
N GLN A 240 -18.49 0.71 2.19
CA GLN A 240 -19.06 1.84 1.48
C GLN A 240 -18.22 3.12 1.63
N ILE A 241 -18.23 3.94 0.57
CA ILE A 241 -17.58 5.25 0.52
C ILE A 241 -18.57 6.25 -0.05
N ASN A 242 -18.65 7.40 0.61
CA ASN A 242 -19.53 8.49 0.17
C ASN A 242 -19.24 8.90 -1.29
N GLU A 243 -20.29 9.08 -2.07
CA GLU A 243 -20.19 9.44 -3.50
C GLU A 243 -19.37 10.73 -3.71
N SER A 244 -19.53 11.71 -2.82
CA SER A 244 -18.76 12.96 -2.86
C SER A 244 -17.26 12.74 -2.72
N LEU A 245 -16.83 11.76 -1.91
CA LEU A 245 -15.43 11.37 -1.75
C LEU A 245 -14.94 10.60 -2.96
N THR A 246 -15.74 9.69 -3.51
CA THR A 246 -15.42 8.96 -4.75
C THR A 246 -15.20 9.93 -5.92
N ASN A 247 -16.11 10.89 -6.10
CA ASN A 247 -16.00 11.94 -7.11
C ASN A 247 -14.76 12.81 -6.88
N ARG A 248 -14.46 13.15 -5.62
CA ARG A 248 -13.26 13.91 -5.27
C ARG A 248 -12.00 13.13 -5.59
N ALA A 249 -11.89 11.87 -5.17
CA ALA A 249 -10.74 11.02 -5.46
C ALA A 249 -10.50 10.90 -6.97
N GLN A 250 -11.57 10.69 -7.75
CA GLN A 250 -11.47 10.65 -9.20
C GLN A 250 -10.90 11.94 -9.80
N ALA A 251 -11.30 13.12 -9.30
CA ALA A 251 -10.75 14.40 -9.73
C ALA A 251 -9.24 14.56 -9.43
N TYR A 252 -8.74 13.89 -8.39
CA TYR A 252 -7.32 13.84 -8.04
C TYR A 252 -6.57 12.67 -8.73
N GLY A 253 -7.25 11.88 -9.56
CA GLY A 253 -6.65 10.69 -10.16
C GLY A 253 -6.39 9.57 -9.14
N ILE A 254 -7.17 9.50 -8.08
CA ILE A 254 -7.08 8.48 -7.03
C ILE A 254 -8.22 7.49 -7.21
N GLU A 255 -7.90 6.20 -7.13
CA GLU A 255 -8.89 5.11 -7.09
C GLU A 255 -9.10 4.67 -5.64
N ILE A 256 -10.35 4.67 -5.16
CA ILE A 256 -10.67 4.12 -3.84
C ILE A 256 -11.19 2.70 -4.03
N LEU A 257 -10.63 1.75 -3.28
CA LEU A 257 -11.00 0.35 -3.29
C LEU A 257 -11.59 -0.05 -1.93
N THR A 258 -12.88 -0.40 -1.92
CA THR A 258 -13.58 -0.93 -0.74
C THR A 258 -13.13 -2.35 -0.41
N LEU A 259 -13.52 -2.87 0.76
CA LEU A 259 -13.14 -4.22 1.20
C LEU A 259 -13.42 -5.29 0.13
N GLU A 260 -14.62 -5.28 -0.47
CA GLU A 260 -15.01 -6.23 -1.52
C GLU A 260 -14.11 -6.12 -2.77
N GLN A 261 -13.70 -4.90 -3.12
CA GLN A 261 -12.82 -4.67 -4.25
C GLN A 261 -11.38 -5.11 -3.95
N VAL A 262 -10.93 -4.91 -2.70
CA VAL A 262 -9.60 -5.32 -2.22
C VAL A 262 -9.48 -6.85 -2.12
N ARG A 263 -10.56 -7.58 -1.82
CA ARG A 263 -10.60 -9.06 -1.94
C ARG A 263 -10.26 -9.55 -3.35
N ASN A 264 -10.47 -8.70 -4.36
CA ASN A 264 -10.20 -8.99 -5.77
C ASN A 264 -9.03 -8.16 -6.31
N LEU A 265 -8.16 -7.62 -5.44
CA LEU A 265 -7.13 -6.65 -5.80
C LEU A 265 -6.21 -7.18 -6.90
N LYS A 266 -5.63 -8.37 -6.73
CA LYS A 266 -4.74 -8.97 -7.73
C LYS A 266 -5.39 -9.09 -9.10
N SER A 267 -6.64 -9.55 -9.18
CA SER A 267 -7.38 -9.65 -10.44
C SER A 267 -7.61 -8.28 -11.08
N ARG A 268 -7.90 -7.25 -10.27
CA ARG A 268 -8.05 -5.86 -10.74
C ARG A 268 -6.75 -5.29 -11.28
N LEU A 269 -5.65 -5.47 -10.56
CA LEU A 269 -4.32 -5.02 -10.97
C LEU A 269 -3.86 -5.77 -12.24
N LYS A 270 -4.13 -7.07 -12.36
CA LYS A 270 -3.89 -7.83 -13.59
C LYS A 270 -4.64 -7.27 -14.79
N LYS A 271 -5.93 -6.96 -14.63
CA LYS A 271 -6.72 -6.35 -15.69
C LYS A 271 -6.20 -4.97 -16.09
N ARG A 272 -5.62 -4.26 -15.12
CA ARG A 272 -5.13 -2.89 -15.31
C ARG A 272 -3.75 -2.83 -15.97
N PHE A 273 -2.85 -3.75 -15.64
CA PHE A 273 -1.44 -3.70 -16.03
C PHE A 273 -0.97 -4.86 -16.93
N GLY A 274 -1.80 -5.88 -17.11
CA GLY A 274 -1.55 -7.01 -18.00
C GLY A 274 -2.08 -6.83 -19.41
#